data_AF-A0A2I0D823-F1
#
_entry.id   AF-A0A2I0D823-F1
#
_cell.length_a   1.000
_cell.length_b   1.000
_cell.length_c   1.000
_cell.angle_alpha   90.00
_cell.angle_beta   90.00
_cell.angle_gamma   90.00
#
_symmetry.space_group_name_H-M   'P 1'
#
loop_
_entity.id
_entity.type
_entity.pdbx_description
1 polymer ?
#
loop_
_entity_poly.entity_id
_entity_poly.type
_entity_poly.pdbx_seq_one_letter_code
_entity_poly.pdbx_strand_id
1 'polypeptide(L)'
;MIEDIWKQSAKGFTDESIGRTEEQIVQKETEIGFKFPSLYREHLKIQNGGYVWKSALIHNKEVNELLYNGSTIDPIINHGGYSTLKDVLLEYMDKEELENSSEFDFLNLDRLPILSHMDGHTMLCFDYGYNVEKEYKEPQISYFELECAENGFEERLRVNSYEELIENLVYYGYESTSFYIGLKSDKSIEEITEQFYQVYNERLELNEDDGYGWYNFKKWFSGKLDINYSLSVRVKLTPNQFLSKTYLLQNHKEYNYILEIDLRTGVESFGDNSDFTKPIIEEKMKPLLNSFDWKFLLIPYNKENSEELIKLKKKINTTENDKPTKEKLPPTMAIVNKGFWHKIKGLFK
;
A
#
# COMPACT_ATOMS: atom_id res chain seq x y z
N MET A 1 7.29 -15.13 7.27
CA MET A 1 5.94 -15.16 6.70
C MET A 1 5.84 -13.93 5.82
N ILE A 2 5.48 -14.10 4.55
CA ILE A 2 5.27 -12.96 3.65
C ILE A 2 3.97 -12.29 4.10
N GLU A 3 3.99 -10.99 4.35
CA GLU A 3 2.80 -10.22 4.72
C GLU A 3 1.87 -10.16 3.51
N ASP A 4 0.65 -10.71 3.64
CA ASP A 4 -0.34 -10.63 2.56
C ASP A 4 -0.78 -9.18 2.39
N ILE A 5 -0.63 -8.62 1.19
CA ILE A 5 -1.01 -7.24 0.89
C ILE A 5 -2.46 -7.13 0.40
N TRP A 6 -3.09 -8.26 0.04
CA TRP A 6 -4.36 -8.31 -0.66
C TRP A 6 -5.56 -8.09 0.27
N LYS A 7 -6.56 -7.33 -0.20
CA LYS A 7 -7.94 -7.44 0.29
C LYS A 7 -8.55 -8.68 -0.36
N GLN A 8 -8.77 -9.75 0.41
CA GLN A 8 -9.32 -10.98 -0.16
C GLN A 8 -10.78 -10.80 -0.58
N SER A 9 -11.15 -11.44 -1.69
CA SER A 9 -12.53 -11.46 -2.19
C SER A 9 -13.50 -12.02 -1.16
N ALA A 10 -14.51 -11.25 -0.77
CA ALA A 10 -15.58 -11.70 0.11
C ALA A 10 -16.36 -12.87 -0.51
N LYS A 11 -16.53 -12.89 -1.83
CA LYS A 11 -17.24 -13.95 -2.57
C LYS A 11 -16.38 -15.18 -2.87
N GLY A 12 -15.11 -15.16 -2.46
CA GLY A 12 -14.13 -16.20 -2.77
C GLY A 12 -13.41 -15.93 -4.07
N PHE A 13 -12.39 -16.75 -4.37
CA PHE A 13 -11.60 -16.59 -5.58
C PHE A 13 -12.34 -17.11 -6.82
N THR A 14 -12.20 -16.36 -7.91
CA THR A 14 -12.60 -16.74 -9.27
C THR A 14 -11.39 -17.23 -10.04
N ASP A 15 -11.58 -17.78 -11.25
CA ASP A 15 -10.47 -18.15 -12.13
C ASP A 15 -9.56 -16.96 -12.48
N GLU A 16 -10.10 -15.74 -12.45
CA GLU A 16 -9.35 -14.49 -12.70
C GLU A 16 -8.52 -14.07 -11.48
N SER A 17 -9.03 -14.26 -10.26
CA SER A 17 -8.43 -13.72 -9.03
C SER A 17 -7.67 -14.75 -8.18
N ILE A 18 -7.88 -16.06 -8.40
CA ILE A 18 -7.14 -17.10 -7.68
C ILE A 18 -5.63 -16.98 -7.97
N GLY A 19 -4.79 -17.28 -6.99
CA GLY A 19 -3.34 -17.23 -7.17
C GLY A 19 -2.84 -18.03 -8.40
N ARG A 20 -1.74 -17.56 -8.99
CA ARG A 20 -1.10 -18.17 -10.18
C ARG A 20 -0.11 -19.24 -9.79
N THR A 21 -0.01 -20.29 -10.61
CA THR A 21 1.06 -21.29 -10.46
C THR A 21 2.40 -20.74 -10.96
N GLU A 22 3.48 -21.40 -10.57
CA GLU A 22 4.84 -21.08 -11.03
C GLU A 22 4.94 -21.10 -12.57
N GLU A 23 4.30 -22.07 -13.22
CA GLU A 23 4.27 -22.21 -14.66
C GLU A 23 3.54 -21.04 -15.34
N GLN A 24 2.41 -20.60 -14.78
CA GLN A 24 1.66 -19.45 -15.31
C GLN A 24 2.45 -18.15 -15.18
N ILE A 25 3.15 -17.96 -14.06
CA ILE A 25 4.02 -16.80 -13.85
C ILE A 25 5.18 -16.84 -14.86
N VAL A 26 5.86 -17.97 -15.02
CA VAL A 26 6.98 -18.12 -15.97
C VAL A 26 6.53 -17.94 -17.42
N GLN A 27 5.33 -18.40 -17.78
CA GLN A 27 4.76 -18.15 -19.08
C GLN A 27 4.62 -16.64 -19.32
N LYS A 28 4.04 -15.91 -18.37
CA LYS A 28 3.88 -14.46 -18.52
C LYS A 28 5.22 -13.72 -18.60
N GLU A 29 6.20 -14.10 -17.78
CA GLU A 29 7.57 -13.57 -17.86
C GLU A 29 8.21 -13.77 -19.24
N THR A 30 7.93 -14.92 -19.87
CA THR A 30 8.42 -15.22 -21.22
C THR A 30 7.73 -14.33 -22.26
N GLU A 31 6.44 -14.06 -22.09
CA GLU A 31 5.68 -13.16 -22.97
C GLU A 31 6.17 -11.71 -22.87
N ILE A 32 6.46 -11.21 -21.67
CA ILE A 32 6.96 -9.83 -21.46
C ILE A 32 8.47 -9.68 -21.68
N GLY A 33 9.21 -10.79 -21.74
CA GLY A 33 10.67 -10.79 -21.91
C GLY A 33 11.49 -10.52 -20.65
N PHE A 34 10.86 -10.38 -19.49
CA PHE A 34 11.48 -10.02 -18.22
C PHE A 34 11.05 -10.93 -17.06
N LYS A 35 11.90 -11.03 -16.04
CA LYS A 35 11.63 -11.79 -14.82
C LYS A 35 11.04 -10.89 -13.74
N PHE A 36 9.91 -11.30 -13.19
CA PHE A 36 9.26 -10.60 -12.11
C PHE A 36 10.07 -10.67 -10.80
N PRO A 37 10.03 -9.63 -9.95
CA PRO A 37 10.63 -9.65 -8.63
C PRO A 37 10.14 -10.84 -7.80
N SER A 38 11.04 -11.43 -7.00
CA SER A 38 10.73 -12.63 -6.23
C SER A 38 9.55 -12.44 -5.28
N LEU A 39 9.47 -11.32 -4.56
CA LEU A 39 8.35 -11.04 -3.68
C LEU A 39 7.02 -10.89 -4.44
N TYR A 40 7.04 -10.25 -5.61
CA TYR A 40 5.84 -10.10 -6.45
C TYR A 40 5.30 -11.45 -6.90
N ARG A 41 6.20 -12.37 -7.30
CA ARG A 41 5.82 -13.75 -7.66
C ARG A 41 5.12 -14.47 -6.52
N GLU A 42 5.61 -14.31 -5.28
CA GLU A 42 4.98 -14.92 -4.11
C GLU A 42 3.62 -14.30 -3.79
N HIS A 43 3.45 -13.00 -3.96
CA HIS A 43 2.13 -12.36 -3.85
C HIS A 43 1.14 -12.87 -4.90
N LEU A 44 1.58 -13.06 -6.15
CA LEU A 44 0.76 -13.59 -7.22
C LEU A 44 0.32 -15.04 -7.00
N LYS A 45 1.10 -15.83 -6.25
CA LYS A 45 0.71 -17.20 -5.84
C LYS A 45 -0.44 -17.21 -4.83
N ILE A 46 -0.67 -16.10 -4.12
CA ILE A 46 -1.77 -15.95 -3.16
C ILE A 46 -3.03 -15.47 -3.90
N GLN A 47 -2.91 -14.37 -4.64
CA GLN A 47 -4.01 -13.74 -5.38
C GLN A 47 -3.46 -13.15 -6.68
N ASN A 48 -4.18 -13.35 -7.79
CA ASN A 48 -3.79 -12.82 -9.10
C ASN A 48 -4.31 -11.39 -9.27
N GLY A 49 -3.63 -10.41 -8.67
CA GLY A 49 -4.06 -9.01 -8.72
C GLY A 49 -5.29 -8.73 -7.86
N GLY A 50 -5.81 -7.50 -7.97
CA GLY A 50 -6.95 -6.99 -7.21
C GLY A 50 -6.56 -5.99 -6.14
N TYR A 51 -7.51 -5.68 -5.26
CA TYR A 51 -7.37 -4.60 -4.27
C TYR A 51 -6.31 -4.93 -3.21
N VAL A 52 -5.53 -3.91 -2.82
CA VAL A 52 -4.59 -3.97 -1.69
C VAL A 52 -5.12 -3.19 -0.49
N TRP A 53 -4.70 -3.59 0.72
CA TRP A 53 -5.08 -2.86 1.93
C TRP A 53 -4.42 -1.48 1.97
N LYS A 54 -3.11 -1.40 1.69
CA LYS A 54 -2.30 -0.18 1.83
C LYS A 54 -2.12 0.49 0.45
N SER A 55 -2.59 1.73 0.32
CA SER A 55 -2.77 2.41 -0.96
C SER A 55 -1.88 3.64 -1.19
N ALA A 56 -1.21 4.16 -0.17
CA ALA A 56 -0.30 5.29 -0.32
C ALA A 56 1.14 4.87 -0.04
N LEU A 57 2.10 5.56 -0.66
CA LEU A 57 3.53 5.32 -0.50
C LEU A 57 4.18 6.44 0.29
N ILE A 58 4.96 6.07 1.31
CA ILE A 58 5.90 7.01 1.91
C ILE A 58 7.14 7.08 1.03
N HIS A 59 7.37 8.22 0.39
CA HIS A 59 8.55 8.45 -0.45
C HIS A 59 9.08 9.85 -0.23
N ASN A 60 10.40 10.00 -0.10
CA ASN A 60 11.06 11.28 0.20
C ASN A 60 10.47 12.06 1.40
N LYS A 61 9.93 11.34 2.40
CA LYS A 61 9.26 11.87 3.60
C LYS A 61 7.89 12.49 3.34
N GLU A 62 7.31 12.25 2.18
CA GLU A 62 5.96 12.65 1.81
C GLU A 62 5.09 11.41 1.66
N VAL A 63 3.80 11.55 2.00
CA VAL A 63 2.80 10.52 1.73
C VAL A 63 2.22 10.80 0.35
N ASN A 64 2.51 9.92 -0.58
CA ASN A 64 2.06 10.00 -1.96
C ASN A 64 0.88 9.05 -2.11
N GLU A 65 -0.30 9.59 -2.37
CA GLU A 65 -1.46 8.78 -2.76
C GLU A 65 -1.17 8.21 -4.15
N LEU A 66 -0.65 6.99 -4.20
CA LEU A 66 -0.42 6.32 -5.46
C LEU A 66 -1.73 5.73 -5.94
N LEU A 67 -2.24 4.75 -5.21
CA LEU A 67 -3.32 3.88 -5.63
C LEU A 67 -4.71 4.50 -5.36
N TYR A 68 -5.02 5.66 -5.95
CA TYR A 68 -6.33 6.32 -5.86
C TYR A 68 -7.45 5.49 -6.54
N ASN A 69 -8.72 5.69 -6.15
CA ASN A 69 -9.91 5.09 -6.79
C ASN A 69 -9.84 3.58 -7.09
N GLY A 70 -9.46 2.77 -6.10
CA GLY A 70 -9.64 1.31 -6.19
C GLY A 70 -8.36 0.50 -6.11
N SER A 71 -7.25 1.10 -5.69
CA SER A 71 -6.00 0.45 -5.27
C SER A 71 -5.76 -0.99 -5.70
N THR A 72 -5.73 -1.22 -7.01
CA THR A 72 -5.52 -2.56 -7.56
C THR A 72 -4.11 -2.71 -8.07
N ILE A 73 -3.55 -3.89 -7.87
CA ILE A 73 -2.48 -4.39 -8.72
C ILE A 73 -3.16 -5.24 -9.81
N ASP A 74 -2.68 -5.16 -11.04
CA ASP A 74 -3.38 -5.84 -12.12
C ASP A 74 -3.17 -7.35 -12.10
N PRO A 75 -4.20 -8.12 -12.50
CA PRO A 75 -4.06 -9.55 -12.71
C PRO A 75 -3.11 -9.83 -13.87
N ILE A 76 -2.35 -10.92 -13.78
CA ILE A 76 -1.78 -11.54 -14.97
C ILE A 76 -2.93 -12.16 -15.76
N ILE A 77 -3.24 -11.58 -16.91
CA ILE A 77 -4.18 -12.13 -17.89
C ILE A 77 -3.45 -12.81 -19.05
N ASN A 78 -4.01 -13.94 -19.49
CA ASN A 78 -3.43 -14.78 -20.54
C ASN A 78 -3.69 -14.24 -21.96
N HIS A 79 -4.62 -13.30 -22.15
CA HIS A 79 -5.04 -12.83 -23.48
C HIS A 79 -5.41 -11.35 -23.49
N GLY A 80 -4.82 -10.60 -24.43
CA GLY A 80 -5.25 -9.27 -24.88
C GLY A 80 -5.16 -8.15 -23.83
N GLY A 81 -4.65 -6.99 -24.24
CA GLY A 81 -4.50 -5.81 -23.38
C GLY A 81 -3.08 -5.25 -23.41
N TYR A 82 -2.90 -4.07 -22.80
CA TYR A 82 -1.60 -3.42 -22.70
C TYR A 82 -0.70 -4.20 -21.73
N SER A 83 0.49 -4.57 -22.19
CA SER A 83 1.47 -5.28 -21.37
C SER A 83 2.58 -4.34 -20.89
N THR A 84 2.83 -3.27 -21.64
CA THR A 84 3.85 -2.27 -21.37
C THR A 84 3.27 -0.86 -21.48
N LEU A 85 3.93 0.12 -20.86
CA LEU A 85 3.54 1.53 -20.98
C LEU A 85 3.49 1.99 -22.45
N LYS A 86 4.35 1.44 -23.30
CA LYS A 86 4.35 1.71 -24.75
C LYS A 86 3.02 1.34 -25.41
N ASP A 87 2.44 0.20 -25.04
CA ASP A 87 1.18 -0.26 -25.62
C ASP A 87 0.05 0.71 -25.30
N VAL A 88 0.05 1.28 -24.08
CA VAL A 88 -0.89 2.32 -23.65
C VAL A 88 -0.68 3.62 -24.42
N LEU A 89 0.56 4.11 -24.48
CA LEU A 89 0.90 5.38 -25.11
C LEU A 89 0.54 5.43 -26.60
N LEU A 90 0.72 4.31 -27.31
CA LEU A 90 0.40 4.20 -28.73
C LEU A 90 -1.11 4.26 -29.05
N GLU A 91 -1.98 4.30 -28.03
CA GLU A 91 -3.42 4.51 -28.25
C GLU A 91 -3.79 5.97 -28.52
N TYR A 92 -3.02 6.90 -27.95
CA TYR A 92 -3.32 8.33 -28.01
C TYR A 92 -2.17 9.17 -28.55
N MET A 93 -0.97 8.61 -28.68
CA MET A 93 0.19 9.22 -29.35
C MET A 93 0.57 8.40 -30.57
N ASP A 94 0.94 9.09 -31.65
CA ASP A 94 1.53 8.38 -32.78
C ASP A 94 2.97 7.96 -32.50
N LYS A 95 3.46 6.96 -33.24
CA LYS A 95 4.75 6.35 -32.97
C LYS A 95 5.92 7.34 -33.09
N GLU A 96 5.84 8.26 -34.05
CA GLU A 96 6.89 9.25 -34.28
C GLU A 96 6.91 10.29 -33.15
N GLU A 97 5.75 10.75 -32.70
CA GLU A 97 5.62 11.61 -31.53
C GLU A 97 6.19 10.91 -30.28
N LEU A 98 5.84 9.64 -30.06
CA LEU A 98 6.34 8.86 -28.93
C LEU A 98 7.86 8.70 -28.95
N GLU A 99 8.45 8.40 -30.10
CA GLU A 99 9.90 8.26 -30.26
C GLU A 99 10.65 9.58 -30.01
N ASN A 100 9.98 10.74 -30.17
CA ASN A 100 10.55 12.07 -29.95
C ASN A 100 10.07 12.76 -28.66
N SER A 101 9.23 12.10 -27.86
CA SER A 101 8.57 12.66 -26.66
C SER A 101 9.50 12.82 -25.45
N SER A 102 10.71 12.27 -25.52
CA SER A 102 11.61 12.17 -24.38
C SER A 102 12.91 12.96 -24.58
N GLU A 103 13.41 13.52 -23.48
CA GLU A 103 14.71 14.17 -23.40
C GLU A 103 15.89 13.18 -23.25
N PHE A 104 15.62 11.88 -23.11
CA PHE A 104 16.66 10.87 -22.92
C PHE A 104 17.32 10.48 -24.24
N ASP A 105 18.66 10.34 -24.22
CA ASP A 105 19.45 9.86 -25.37
C ASP A 105 19.11 8.41 -25.78
N PHE A 106 18.54 7.64 -24.85
CA PHE A 106 18.09 6.27 -25.07
C PHE A 106 16.68 6.11 -24.51
N LEU A 107 15.78 5.54 -25.31
CA LEU A 107 14.41 5.26 -24.90
C LEU A 107 13.98 3.87 -25.40
N ASN A 108 13.54 3.01 -24.48
CA ASN A 108 12.93 1.73 -24.77
C ASN A 108 11.78 1.45 -23.81
N LEU A 109 10.58 1.89 -24.21
CA LEU A 109 9.35 1.76 -23.42
C LEU A 109 8.84 0.31 -23.31
N ASP A 110 9.35 -0.62 -24.13
CA ASP A 110 9.04 -2.06 -23.96
C ASP A 110 9.61 -2.60 -22.63
N ARG A 111 10.56 -1.88 -22.01
CA ARG A 111 11.14 -2.19 -20.69
C ARG A 111 10.32 -1.68 -19.51
N LEU A 112 9.09 -1.20 -19.76
CA LEU A 112 8.13 -0.78 -18.75
C LEU A 112 6.89 -1.70 -18.69
N PRO A 113 7.01 -3.00 -18.35
CA PRO A 113 5.85 -3.83 -18.07
C PRO A 113 4.94 -3.22 -17.00
N ILE A 114 3.63 -3.26 -17.24
CA ILE A 114 2.64 -2.67 -16.34
C ILE A 114 2.44 -3.56 -15.12
N LEU A 115 2.52 -2.96 -13.94
CA LEU A 115 2.15 -3.54 -12.65
C LEU A 115 0.72 -3.15 -12.26
N SER A 116 0.31 -1.91 -12.54
CA SER A 116 -1.06 -1.45 -12.32
C SER A 116 -1.43 -0.33 -13.30
N HIS A 117 -2.60 -0.46 -13.94
CA HIS A 117 -3.25 0.59 -14.73
C HIS A 117 -3.97 1.62 -13.86
N MET A 118 -4.09 1.37 -12.56
CA MET A 118 -4.65 2.30 -11.57
C MET A 118 -6.02 2.85 -12.00
N ASP A 119 -6.12 4.14 -12.35
CA ASP A 119 -7.35 4.78 -12.81
C ASP A 119 -7.39 5.03 -14.33
N GLY A 120 -6.41 4.51 -15.08
CA GLY A 120 -6.24 4.70 -16.52
C GLY A 120 -5.51 5.98 -16.91
N HIS A 121 -5.34 6.92 -15.98
CA HIS A 121 -4.58 8.16 -16.17
C HIS A 121 -3.18 8.07 -15.56
N THR A 122 -2.97 7.11 -14.69
CA THR A 122 -1.70 6.86 -14.02
C THR A 122 -1.29 5.41 -14.15
N MET A 123 0.01 5.15 -14.25
CA MET A 123 0.55 3.81 -14.49
C MET A 123 1.67 3.50 -13.51
N LEU A 124 1.60 2.34 -12.87
CA LEU A 124 2.70 1.78 -12.11
C LEU A 124 3.38 0.71 -12.95
N CYS A 125 4.69 0.82 -13.16
CA CYS A 125 5.45 -0.07 -14.04
C CYS A 125 6.65 -0.69 -13.32
N PHE A 126 6.99 -1.91 -13.72
CA PHE A 126 8.33 -2.46 -13.52
C PHE A 126 9.28 -1.80 -14.52
N ASP A 127 10.28 -1.07 -14.06
CA ASP A 127 11.28 -0.44 -14.90
C ASP A 127 12.55 -1.27 -14.98
N TYR A 128 12.77 -1.92 -16.13
CA TYR A 128 13.99 -2.66 -16.46
C TYR A 128 15.04 -1.80 -17.15
N GLY A 129 15.00 -0.48 -16.97
CA GLY A 129 15.94 0.48 -17.54
C GLY A 129 15.47 1.00 -18.89
N TYR A 130 14.29 1.63 -18.92
CA TYR A 130 13.69 2.19 -20.13
C TYR A 130 14.51 3.35 -20.73
N ASN A 131 15.28 4.07 -19.90
CA ASN A 131 16.07 5.24 -20.29
C ASN A 131 17.59 5.01 -20.25
N VAL A 132 18.04 3.75 -20.18
CA VAL A 132 19.46 3.38 -20.17
C VAL A 132 19.76 2.30 -21.21
N GLU A 133 20.95 2.32 -21.81
CA GLU A 133 21.31 1.37 -22.88
C GLU A 133 21.15 -0.11 -22.46
N LYS A 134 21.60 -0.43 -21.25
CA LYS A 134 21.60 -1.80 -20.71
C LYS A 134 20.44 -1.99 -19.74
N GLU A 135 19.66 -3.04 -19.98
CA GLU A 135 18.56 -3.41 -19.11
C GLU A 135 19.04 -3.82 -17.71
N TYR A 136 18.20 -3.56 -16.73
CA TYR A 136 18.38 -4.04 -15.37
C TYR A 136 17.95 -5.51 -15.26
N LYS A 137 18.64 -6.26 -14.41
CA LYS A 137 18.23 -7.64 -14.09
C LYS A 137 17.03 -7.69 -13.15
N GLU A 138 17.02 -6.78 -12.19
CA GLU A 138 15.92 -6.57 -11.24
C GLU A 138 15.30 -5.21 -11.56
N PRO A 139 13.96 -5.13 -11.68
CA PRO A 139 13.32 -3.87 -12.03
C PRO A 139 13.27 -2.93 -10.84
N GLN A 140 13.36 -1.64 -11.15
CA GLN A 140 12.87 -0.59 -10.27
C GLN A 140 11.35 -0.46 -10.44
N ILE A 141 10.70 0.35 -9.60
CA ILE A 141 9.28 0.68 -9.81
C ILE A 141 9.18 2.16 -10.15
N SER A 142 8.55 2.46 -11.28
CA SER A 142 8.27 3.82 -11.72
C SER A 142 6.77 4.06 -11.78
N TYR A 143 6.36 5.26 -11.39
CA TYR A 143 4.98 5.74 -11.47
C TYR A 143 4.89 6.90 -12.47
N PHE A 144 3.96 6.77 -13.41
CA PHE A 144 3.75 7.70 -14.51
C PHE A 144 2.38 8.35 -14.43
N GLU A 145 2.33 9.65 -14.68
CA GLU A 145 1.12 10.44 -14.95
C GLU A 145 1.00 10.62 -16.47
N LEU A 146 -0.19 10.38 -17.02
CA LEU A 146 -0.44 10.42 -18.48
C LEU A 146 -1.32 11.60 -18.89
N GLU A 147 -2.34 11.95 -18.09
CA GLU A 147 -3.36 12.92 -18.51
C GLU A 147 -2.82 14.36 -18.49
N CYS A 148 -2.07 14.71 -17.44
CA CYS A 148 -1.57 16.07 -17.24
C CYS A 148 -0.13 16.28 -17.75
N ALA A 149 0.45 15.29 -18.42
CA ALA A 149 1.82 15.36 -18.89
C ALA A 149 1.93 16.14 -20.21
N GLU A 150 2.87 17.08 -20.29
CA GLU A 150 3.05 17.93 -21.48
C GLU A 150 3.42 17.12 -22.74
N ASN A 151 4.14 16.01 -22.57
CA ASN A 151 4.59 15.13 -23.66
C ASN A 151 3.86 13.77 -23.64
N GLY A 152 2.65 13.72 -23.09
CA GLY A 152 1.81 12.52 -23.03
C GLY A 152 2.14 11.52 -21.91
N PHE A 153 3.33 11.60 -21.30
CA PHE A 153 3.63 10.92 -20.03
C PHE A 153 4.72 11.64 -19.22
N GLU A 154 4.66 11.51 -17.89
CA GLU A 154 5.65 12.07 -16.96
C GLU A 154 5.90 11.09 -15.81
N GLU A 155 7.17 10.70 -15.59
CA GLU A 155 7.54 9.95 -14.39
C GLU A 155 7.47 10.89 -13.17
N ARG A 156 6.57 10.61 -12.22
CA ARG A 156 6.47 11.42 -10.98
C ARG A 156 7.28 10.84 -9.82
N LEU A 157 7.48 9.53 -9.82
CA LEU A 157 8.08 8.83 -8.69
C LEU A 157 8.79 7.55 -9.11
N ARG A 158 9.87 7.23 -8.40
CA ARG A 158 10.66 6.01 -8.57
C ARG A 158 11.10 5.44 -7.23
N VAL A 159 11.01 4.12 -7.07
CA VAL A 159 11.62 3.37 -5.96
C VAL A 159 12.50 2.24 -6.49
N ASN A 160 13.47 1.80 -5.70
CA ASN A 160 14.56 0.94 -6.20
C ASN A 160 14.15 -0.52 -6.43
N SER A 161 13.01 -0.97 -5.88
CA SER A 161 12.54 -2.35 -5.97
C SER A 161 11.06 -2.49 -5.60
N TYR A 162 10.47 -3.64 -5.94
CA TYR A 162 9.13 -4.01 -5.49
C TYR A 162 9.07 -4.21 -3.97
N GLU A 163 10.13 -4.74 -3.37
CA GLU A 163 10.26 -4.89 -1.92
C GLU A 163 10.20 -3.53 -1.22
N GLU A 164 10.95 -2.54 -1.72
CA GLU A 164 10.91 -1.16 -1.19
C GLU A 164 9.52 -0.54 -1.34
N LEU A 165 8.84 -0.76 -2.47
CA LEU A 165 7.46 -0.34 -2.65
C LEU A 165 6.58 -0.89 -1.52
N ILE A 166 6.54 -2.21 -1.35
CA ILE A 166 5.67 -2.88 -0.36
C ILE A 166 6.00 -2.46 1.07
N GLU A 167 7.28 -2.33 1.42
CA GLU A 167 7.70 -1.92 2.77
C GLU A 167 7.29 -0.49 3.14
N ASN A 168 7.13 0.38 2.14
CA ASN A 168 6.78 1.79 2.34
C ASN A 168 5.30 2.10 2.05
N LEU A 169 4.50 1.09 1.66
CA LEU A 169 3.06 1.25 1.54
C LEU A 169 2.42 1.44 2.94
N VAL A 170 1.47 2.37 3.02
CA VAL A 170 0.71 2.68 4.23
C VAL A 170 -0.80 2.73 3.98
N TYR A 171 -1.56 2.45 5.03
CA TYR A 171 -3.03 2.48 5.04
C TYR A 171 -3.49 3.94 5.12
N TYR A 172 -3.54 4.62 3.98
CA TYR A 172 -3.86 6.04 3.84
C TYR A 172 -4.62 6.33 2.54
N GLY A 173 -5.54 7.28 2.58
CA GLY A 173 -6.26 7.81 1.42
C GLY A 173 -7.74 7.40 1.41
N TYR A 174 -8.36 7.50 0.23
CA TYR A 174 -9.82 7.42 0.02
C TYR A 174 -10.51 6.20 0.66
N GLU A 175 -9.91 5.00 0.54
CA GLU A 175 -10.49 3.76 1.08
C GLU A 175 -9.86 3.31 2.41
N SER A 176 -8.96 4.13 2.97
CA SER A 176 -8.18 3.80 4.16
C SER A 176 -8.64 4.58 5.40
N THR A 177 -9.95 4.69 5.59
CA THR A 177 -10.55 5.62 6.57
C THR A 177 -10.99 4.96 7.88
N SER A 178 -11.12 3.63 7.89
CA SER A 178 -11.63 2.89 9.05
C SER A 178 -10.52 2.33 9.92
N PHE A 179 -10.68 2.38 11.23
CA PHE A 179 -9.88 1.54 12.13
C PHE A 179 -10.44 0.13 12.09
N TYR A 180 -9.55 -0.86 11.99
CA TYR A 180 -9.90 -2.26 12.15
C TYR A 180 -9.31 -2.80 13.43
N ILE A 181 -10.17 -3.22 14.35
CA ILE A 181 -9.78 -3.83 15.62
C ILE A 181 -10.16 -5.31 15.58
N GLY A 182 -9.17 -6.18 15.75
CA GLY A 182 -9.38 -7.61 15.90
C GLY A 182 -9.84 -7.95 17.31
N LEU A 183 -10.88 -8.77 17.42
CA LEU A 183 -11.40 -9.30 18.68
C LEU A 183 -11.31 -10.83 18.65
N LYS A 184 -10.59 -11.39 19.63
CA LYS A 184 -10.53 -12.83 19.86
C LYS A 184 -11.45 -13.17 21.02
N SER A 185 -12.42 -14.03 20.74
CA SER A 185 -13.51 -14.35 21.65
C SER A 185 -14.11 -15.71 21.30
N ASP A 186 -14.49 -16.46 22.33
CA ASP A 186 -15.32 -17.67 22.22
C ASP A 186 -16.83 -17.35 22.28
N LYS A 187 -17.18 -16.11 22.63
CA LYS A 187 -18.57 -15.64 22.63
C LYS A 187 -19.08 -15.51 21.19
N SER A 188 -20.36 -15.78 21.00
CA SER A 188 -21.07 -15.50 19.75
C SER A 188 -21.12 -14.01 19.45
N ILE A 189 -21.31 -13.66 18.17
CA ILE A 189 -21.44 -12.26 17.76
C ILE A 189 -22.64 -11.57 18.44
N GLU A 190 -23.72 -12.31 18.72
CA GLU A 190 -24.88 -11.81 19.49
C GLU A 190 -24.52 -11.42 20.93
N GLU A 191 -23.70 -12.23 21.59
CA GLU A 191 -23.26 -11.92 22.95
C GLU A 191 -22.33 -10.70 22.97
N ILE A 192 -21.57 -10.48 21.90
CA ILE A 192 -20.72 -9.29 21.74
C ILE A 192 -21.59 -8.05 21.49
N THR A 193 -22.64 -8.14 20.67
CA THR A 193 -23.55 -7.01 20.44
C THR A 193 -24.37 -6.66 21.68
N GLU A 194 -24.79 -7.65 22.46
CA GLU A 194 -25.45 -7.41 23.75
C GLU A 194 -24.50 -6.73 24.74
N GLN A 195 -23.23 -7.11 24.78
CA GLN A 195 -22.22 -6.39 25.57
C GLN A 195 -22.03 -4.95 25.07
N PHE A 196 -22.02 -4.73 23.77
CA PHE A 196 -21.98 -3.37 23.21
C PHE A 196 -23.15 -2.52 23.73
N TYR A 197 -24.36 -3.07 23.72
CA TYR A 197 -25.54 -2.41 24.28
C TYR A 197 -25.41 -2.14 25.78
N GLN A 198 -24.92 -3.10 26.57
CA GLN A 198 -24.74 -2.90 28.02
C GLN A 198 -23.72 -1.80 28.34
N VAL A 199 -22.67 -1.67 27.52
CA VAL A 199 -21.60 -0.69 27.73
C VAL A 199 -22.01 0.71 27.28
N TYR A 200 -22.66 0.83 26.11
CA TYR A 200 -22.92 2.13 25.49
C TYR A 200 -24.39 2.55 25.52
N ASN A 201 -25.30 1.67 25.94
CA ASN A 201 -26.74 1.83 25.83
C ASN A 201 -27.21 2.11 24.38
N GLU A 202 -26.46 1.61 23.40
CA GLU A 202 -26.71 1.76 21.96
C GLU A 202 -26.85 0.38 21.32
N ARG A 203 -27.87 0.19 20.48
CA ARG A 203 -28.10 -1.09 19.81
C ARG A 203 -27.50 -1.07 18.41
N LEU A 204 -26.72 -2.10 18.09
CA LEU A 204 -26.29 -2.34 16.72
C LEU A 204 -27.41 -3.08 15.98
N GLU A 205 -27.70 -2.62 14.77
CA GLU A 205 -28.67 -3.19 13.86
C GLU A 205 -28.11 -4.45 13.20
N LEU A 206 -28.95 -5.47 13.04
CA LEU A 206 -28.60 -6.70 12.33
C LEU A 206 -28.60 -6.45 10.83
N ASN A 207 -27.55 -6.93 10.16
CA ASN A 207 -27.41 -6.90 8.72
C ASN A 207 -27.14 -8.33 8.21
N GLU A 208 -27.79 -8.69 7.12
CA GLU A 208 -27.64 -9.97 6.42
C GLU A 208 -27.30 -9.78 4.93
N ASP A 209 -27.15 -8.52 4.49
CA ASP A 209 -26.73 -8.17 3.13
C ASP A 209 -25.21 -8.31 2.94
N ASP A 210 -24.79 -8.22 1.66
CA ASP A 210 -23.40 -8.37 1.24
C ASP A 210 -22.59 -7.06 1.25
N GLY A 211 -23.14 -5.97 1.80
CA GLY A 211 -22.43 -4.69 1.93
C GLY A 211 -21.89 -4.16 0.60
N TYR A 212 -22.66 -4.24 -0.48
CA TYR A 212 -22.22 -3.93 -1.84
C TYR A 212 -21.07 -4.83 -2.34
N GLY A 213 -21.05 -6.08 -1.91
CA GLY A 213 -20.05 -7.09 -2.28
C GLY A 213 -18.78 -7.10 -1.42
N TRP A 214 -18.63 -6.14 -0.50
CA TRP A 214 -17.49 -6.10 0.43
C TRP A 214 -17.63 -7.07 1.61
N TYR A 215 -18.86 -7.49 1.91
CA TYR A 215 -19.15 -8.44 2.97
C TYR A 215 -19.80 -9.70 2.41
N ASN A 216 -19.52 -10.83 3.06
CA ASN A 216 -20.15 -12.10 2.74
C ASN A 216 -20.23 -12.93 4.01
N PHE A 217 -21.05 -12.46 4.95
CA PHE A 217 -21.26 -13.08 6.25
C PHE A 217 -22.70 -13.54 6.35
N LYS A 218 -22.95 -14.56 7.18
CA LYS A 218 -24.32 -14.95 7.51
C LYS A 218 -25.08 -13.80 8.18
N LYS A 219 -24.36 -13.05 9.02
CA LYS A 219 -24.85 -11.90 9.77
C LYS A 219 -23.68 -11.04 10.21
N TRP A 220 -23.92 -9.74 10.28
CA TRP A 220 -23.02 -8.75 10.85
C TRP A 220 -23.86 -7.61 11.43
N PHE A 221 -23.24 -6.73 12.21
CA PHE A 221 -23.96 -5.69 12.92
C PHE A 221 -23.37 -4.32 12.63
N SER A 222 -24.22 -3.30 12.56
CA SER A 222 -23.78 -1.93 12.30
C SER A 222 -24.54 -0.93 13.16
N GLY A 223 -23.96 0.22 13.40
CA GLY A 223 -24.61 1.26 14.17
C GLY A 223 -23.78 2.52 14.26
N LYS A 224 -24.28 3.49 15.02
CA LYS A 224 -23.60 4.74 15.30
C LYS A 224 -23.23 4.80 16.77
N LEU A 225 -22.04 5.31 17.09
CA LEU A 225 -21.62 5.58 18.45
C LEU A 225 -21.16 7.03 18.56
N ASP A 226 -21.78 7.78 19.47
CA ASP A 226 -21.35 9.13 19.79
C ASP A 226 -20.12 9.07 20.70
N ILE A 227 -19.00 9.63 20.22
CA ILE A 227 -17.74 9.71 20.95
C ILE A 227 -17.81 10.90 21.92
N ASN A 228 -18.18 12.08 21.41
CA ASN A 228 -18.41 13.32 22.15
C ASN A 228 -19.46 14.20 21.44
N TYR A 229 -19.73 15.42 21.94
CA TYR A 229 -20.76 16.32 21.40
C TYR A 229 -20.61 16.63 19.89
N SER A 230 -19.38 16.62 19.37
CA SER A 230 -19.06 16.98 17.98
C SER A 230 -18.59 15.81 17.13
N LEU A 231 -18.43 14.61 17.72
CA LEU A 231 -17.83 13.47 17.05
C LEU A 231 -18.64 12.21 17.26
N SER A 232 -18.97 11.56 16.15
CA SER A 232 -19.62 10.26 16.13
C SER A 232 -18.94 9.36 15.10
N VAL A 233 -18.94 8.07 15.37
CA VAL A 233 -18.39 7.04 14.48
C VAL A 233 -19.49 6.11 14.00
N ARG A 234 -19.29 5.54 12.81
CA ARG A 234 -20.02 4.34 12.40
C ARG A 234 -19.22 3.14 12.86
N VAL A 235 -19.91 2.21 13.51
CA VAL A 235 -19.33 0.97 14.01
C VAL A 235 -19.90 -0.18 13.20
N LYS A 236 -19.06 -1.12 12.79
CA LYS A 236 -19.49 -2.39 12.25
C LYS A 236 -18.79 -3.51 13.01
N LEU A 237 -19.53 -4.54 13.39
CA LEU A 237 -19.02 -5.75 13.98
C LEU A 237 -19.29 -6.91 13.03
N THR A 238 -18.23 -7.53 12.55
CA THR A 238 -18.28 -8.61 11.58
C THR A 238 -17.51 -9.83 12.09
N PRO A 239 -17.83 -11.05 11.62
CA PRO A 239 -16.85 -12.14 11.61
C PRO A 239 -15.62 -11.75 10.79
N ASN A 240 -14.46 -12.34 11.09
CA ASN A 240 -13.28 -12.16 10.23
C ASN A 240 -13.32 -13.09 8.99
N GLN A 241 -13.87 -14.29 9.13
CA GLN A 241 -13.96 -15.26 8.04
C GLN A 241 -15.27 -15.10 7.26
N PHE A 242 -15.17 -14.94 5.94
CA PHE A 242 -16.32 -14.93 5.04
C PHE A 242 -16.93 -16.34 4.85
N LEU A 243 -18.16 -16.41 4.35
CA LEU A 243 -18.82 -17.68 4.01
C LEU A 243 -18.05 -18.48 2.96
N SER A 244 -17.35 -17.78 2.06
CA SER A 244 -16.44 -18.31 1.03
C SER A 244 -15.12 -18.86 1.58
N LYS A 245 -14.88 -18.77 2.89
CA LYS A 245 -13.67 -19.21 3.62
C LYS A 245 -12.41 -18.35 3.44
N THR A 246 -12.48 -17.29 2.62
CA THR A 246 -11.52 -16.18 2.66
C THR A 246 -11.73 -15.32 3.90
N TYR A 247 -10.84 -14.35 4.14
CA TYR A 247 -10.86 -13.52 5.35
C TYR A 247 -10.85 -12.04 5.01
N LEU A 248 -11.56 -11.24 5.83
CA LEU A 248 -11.47 -9.79 5.79
C LEU A 248 -10.02 -9.36 6.08
N LEU A 249 -9.43 -9.84 7.18
CA LEU A 249 -8.02 -9.61 7.52
C LEU A 249 -7.26 -10.93 7.58
N GLN A 250 -6.78 -11.37 6.41
CA GLN A 250 -6.12 -12.65 6.17
C GLN A 250 -4.84 -12.88 7.00
N ASN A 251 -4.08 -11.83 7.30
CA ASN A 251 -2.88 -11.94 8.14
C ASN A 251 -3.20 -12.12 9.63
N HIS A 252 -4.49 -12.05 10.01
CA HIS A 252 -4.95 -11.95 11.40
C HIS A 252 -6.08 -12.93 11.71
N LYS A 253 -5.96 -14.17 11.21
CA LYS A 253 -6.98 -15.24 11.35
C LYS A 253 -7.25 -15.65 12.79
N GLU A 254 -6.32 -15.36 13.70
CA GLU A 254 -6.46 -15.61 15.14
C GLU A 254 -7.55 -14.76 15.80
N TYR A 255 -7.97 -13.66 15.16
CA TYR A 255 -9.10 -12.83 15.59
C TYR A 255 -10.36 -13.26 14.84
N ASN A 256 -11.34 -13.76 15.59
CA ASN A 256 -12.57 -14.33 15.04
C ASN A 256 -13.57 -13.26 14.59
N TYR A 257 -13.48 -12.06 15.18
CA TYR A 257 -14.36 -10.93 14.90
C TYR A 257 -13.55 -9.67 14.65
N ILE A 258 -14.09 -8.79 13.82
CA ILE A 258 -13.50 -7.51 13.46
C ILE A 258 -14.50 -6.41 13.83
N LEU A 259 -14.00 -5.43 14.58
CA LEU A 259 -14.70 -4.18 14.85
C LEU A 259 -14.12 -3.10 13.94
N GLU A 260 -14.89 -2.69 12.95
CA GLU A 260 -14.58 -1.60 12.02
C GLU A 260 -15.17 -0.30 12.57
N ILE A 261 -14.35 0.75 12.65
CA ILE A 261 -14.75 2.07 13.16
C ILE A 261 -14.43 3.11 12.09
N ASP A 262 -15.48 3.61 11.44
CA ASP A 262 -15.42 4.63 10.38
C ASP A 262 -15.72 6.01 11.00
N LEU A 263 -14.72 6.89 10.98
CA LEU A 263 -14.83 8.28 11.41
C LEU A 263 -15.34 9.13 10.24
N ARG A 264 -16.62 9.51 10.28
CA ARG A 264 -17.18 10.47 9.31
C ARG A 264 -17.26 11.86 9.90
N THR A 265 -16.19 12.63 9.77
CA THR A 265 -16.13 14.04 10.15
C THR A 265 -16.71 14.95 9.06
N GLY A 266 -17.98 14.73 8.66
CA GLY A 266 -18.86 15.73 8.03
C GLY A 266 -18.42 16.57 6.81
N VAL A 267 -17.23 16.37 6.24
CA VAL A 267 -16.72 17.12 5.07
C VAL A 267 -16.42 16.11 3.97
N GLU A 268 -17.00 16.33 2.78
CA GLU A 268 -16.83 15.48 1.58
C GLU A 268 -15.42 15.54 0.96
N SER A 269 -14.40 16.00 1.70
CA SER A 269 -13.02 15.91 1.23
C SER A 269 -12.05 15.64 2.38
N PHE A 270 -11.52 14.41 2.41
CA PHE A 270 -10.08 14.12 2.53
C PHE A 270 -9.23 14.78 3.64
N GLY A 271 -9.84 15.34 4.69
CA GLY A 271 -9.12 16.02 5.77
C GLY A 271 -8.57 15.07 6.83
N ASP A 272 -7.42 14.46 6.53
CA ASP A 272 -6.41 13.99 7.49
C ASP A 272 -6.73 12.71 8.27
N ASN A 273 -6.42 11.58 7.63
CA ASN A 273 -6.36 10.23 8.21
C ASN A 273 -5.73 10.19 9.61
N SER A 274 -6.26 9.32 10.45
CA SER A 274 -6.74 9.72 11.78
C SER A 274 -6.00 9.06 12.95
N ASP A 275 -4.76 8.62 12.79
CA ASP A 275 -4.00 8.01 13.90
C ASP A 275 -3.95 8.88 15.16
N PHE A 276 -3.98 10.22 15.05
CA PHE A 276 -4.06 11.14 16.18
C PHE A 276 -5.36 10.99 16.98
N THR A 277 -6.43 10.48 16.36
CA THR A 277 -7.70 10.12 17.02
C THR A 277 -7.67 8.70 17.60
N LYS A 278 -6.65 7.89 17.27
CA LYS A 278 -6.51 6.53 17.82
C LYS A 278 -6.61 6.52 19.34
N PRO A 279 -5.95 7.41 20.12
CA PRO A 279 -6.10 7.42 21.58
C PRO A 279 -7.54 7.68 22.02
N ILE A 280 -8.28 8.53 21.30
CA ILE A 280 -9.68 8.86 21.60
C ILE A 280 -10.57 7.63 21.31
N ILE A 281 -10.38 6.99 20.16
CA ILE A 281 -11.09 5.76 19.80
C ILE A 281 -10.79 4.64 20.80
N GLU A 282 -9.51 4.46 21.14
CA GLU A 282 -9.05 3.46 22.10
C GLU A 282 -9.65 3.69 23.48
N GLU A 283 -9.62 4.92 24.00
CA GLU A 283 -10.22 5.29 25.27
C GLU A 283 -11.73 5.04 25.27
N LYS A 284 -12.44 5.48 24.21
CA LYS A 284 -13.88 5.29 24.09
C LYS A 284 -14.27 3.82 24.01
N MET A 285 -13.49 3.01 23.29
CA MET A 285 -13.77 1.59 23.08
C MET A 285 -13.30 0.70 24.24
N LYS A 286 -12.39 1.20 25.08
CA LYS A 286 -11.79 0.47 26.22
C LYS A 286 -12.80 -0.27 27.10
N PRO A 287 -13.96 0.30 27.49
CA PRO A 287 -14.92 -0.42 28.32
C PRO A 287 -15.43 -1.72 27.70
N LEU A 288 -15.67 -1.74 26.38
CA LEU A 288 -16.01 -2.95 25.63
C LEU A 288 -14.77 -3.87 25.50
N LEU A 289 -13.65 -3.29 25.05
CA LEU A 289 -12.45 -4.04 24.68
C LEU A 289 -11.79 -4.77 25.86
N ASN A 290 -11.95 -4.29 27.10
CA ASN A 290 -11.46 -4.97 28.31
C ASN A 290 -12.00 -6.41 28.50
N SER A 291 -13.07 -6.78 27.79
CA SER A 291 -13.66 -8.12 27.84
C SER A 291 -13.07 -9.10 26.81
N PHE A 292 -12.12 -8.66 25.99
CA PHE A 292 -11.59 -9.39 24.85
C PHE A 292 -10.06 -9.36 24.82
N ASP A 293 -9.46 -10.36 24.17
CA ASP A 293 -8.11 -10.23 23.64
C ASP A 293 -8.21 -9.48 22.31
N TRP A 294 -7.63 -8.29 22.23
CA TRP A 294 -7.87 -7.36 21.14
C TRP A 294 -6.61 -6.63 20.68
N LYS A 295 -6.60 -6.21 19.42
CA LYS A 295 -5.52 -5.42 18.84
C LYS A 295 -6.02 -4.55 17.69
N PHE A 296 -5.48 -3.34 17.54
CA PHE A 296 -5.59 -2.60 16.27
C PHE A 296 -4.82 -3.34 15.17
N LEU A 297 -5.51 -3.72 14.10
CA LEU A 297 -4.96 -4.45 12.96
C LEU A 297 -4.64 -3.52 11.79
N LEU A 298 -5.54 -2.58 11.49
CA LEU A 298 -5.30 -1.50 10.53
C LEU A 298 -5.72 -0.17 11.15
N ILE A 299 -4.89 0.85 10.93
CA ILE A 299 -5.02 2.18 11.50
C ILE A 299 -4.79 3.17 10.36
N PRO A 300 -5.74 4.06 10.05
CA PRO A 300 -5.54 5.12 9.09
C PRO A 300 -4.30 5.94 9.47
N TYR A 301 -3.27 5.92 8.63
CA TYR A 301 -2.02 6.63 8.86
C TYR A 301 -2.24 8.14 8.82
N ASN A 302 -1.59 8.98 9.63
CA ASN A 302 -1.65 10.43 9.43
C ASN A 302 -0.39 10.93 8.71
N LYS A 303 -0.56 11.68 7.62
CA LYS A 303 0.56 12.23 6.82
C LYS A 303 1.52 13.12 7.63
N GLU A 304 1.03 13.75 8.70
CA GLU A 304 1.79 14.64 9.59
C GLU A 304 2.38 13.91 10.81
N ASN A 305 2.18 12.58 10.96
CA ASN A 305 2.71 11.82 12.10
C ASN A 305 4.24 11.68 12.06
N SER A 306 4.89 12.71 12.60
CA SER A 306 6.34 12.85 12.65
C SER A 306 7.07 11.74 13.44
N GLU A 307 6.42 11.09 14.42
CA GLU A 307 7.05 10.07 15.26
C GLU A 307 7.24 8.73 14.53
N GLU A 308 6.28 8.34 13.70
CA GLU A 308 6.37 7.11 12.90
C GLU A 308 7.30 7.31 11.69
N LEU A 309 7.26 8.49 11.07
CA LEU A 309 8.29 8.98 10.14
C LEU A 309 9.71 8.91 10.76
N ILE A 310 9.87 9.18 12.06
CA ILE A 310 11.16 9.06 12.76
C ILE A 310 11.57 7.61 13.04
N LYS A 311 10.61 6.71 13.32
CA LYS A 311 10.88 5.27 13.49
C LYS A 311 11.28 4.62 12.15
N LEU A 312 10.63 4.99 11.05
CA LEU A 312 11.00 4.59 9.68
C LEU A 312 12.40 5.10 9.29
N LYS A 313 12.74 6.37 9.60
CA LYS A 313 14.11 6.92 9.41
C LYS A 313 15.20 6.06 10.07
N LYS A 314 14.92 5.43 11.22
CA LYS A 314 15.90 4.56 11.89
C LYS A 314 16.09 3.23 11.18
N LYS A 315 15.05 2.66 10.54
CA LYS A 315 15.15 1.41 9.77
C LYS A 315 15.93 1.59 8.46
N ILE A 316 15.72 2.70 7.76
CA ILE A 316 16.39 2.99 6.47
C ILE A 316 17.89 3.31 6.69
N ASN A 317 18.25 4.02 7.76
CA ASN A 317 19.66 4.33 8.06
C ASN A 317 20.45 3.16 8.66
N THR A 318 19.79 2.10 9.12
CA THR A 318 20.47 0.88 9.61
C THR A 318 20.93 -0.04 8.47
N THR A 319 20.30 0.02 7.30
CA THR A 319 20.73 -0.76 6.12
C THR A 319 21.93 -0.12 5.37
N GLU A 320 22.23 1.16 5.59
CA GLU A 320 23.40 1.83 5.00
C GLU A 320 24.71 1.64 5.79
N ASN A 321 24.67 1.17 7.04
CA ASN A 321 25.84 1.14 7.93
C ASN A 321 26.49 -0.24 8.15
N ASP A 322 25.92 -1.33 7.64
CA ASP A 322 26.55 -2.66 7.70
C ASP A 322 27.16 -3.06 6.35
N LYS A 323 28.31 -2.47 6.01
CA LYS A 323 29.27 -3.10 5.10
C LYS A 323 30.37 -3.80 5.91
N PRO A 324 30.67 -5.08 5.64
CA PRO A 324 31.75 -5.79 6.31
C PRO A 324 33.10 -5.20 5.88
N THR A 325 33.90 -4.82 6.87
CA THR A 325 35.30 -4.42 6.71
C THR A 325 36.22 -5.64 6.69
N LYS A 326 37.16 -5.67 5.73
CA LYS A 326 38.51 -6.34 5.69
C LYS A 326 38.92 -6.48 4.21
N GLU A 327 40.15 -6.32 3.73
CA GLU A 327 41.49 -5.96 4.25
C GLU A 327 42.39 -5.63 3.02
N LYS A 328 43.27 -4.61 3.13
CA LYS A 328 44.64 -4.39 2.54
C LYS A 328 44.92 -4.60 1.02
N LEU A 329 45.80 -3.88 0.29
CA LEU A 329 46.77 -2.73 0.34
C LEU A 329 47.42 -2.66 -1.11
N PRO A 330 48.49 -1.89 -1.47
CA PRO A 330 48.81 -0.44 -1.57
C PRO A 330 49.43 -0.12 -2.99
N PRO A 331 50.43 0.79 -3.24
CA PRO A 331 50.81 2.15 -2.78
C PRO A 331 50.98 3.18 -3.95
N THR A 332 51.50 4.38 -3.64
CA THR A 332 51.97 5.53 -4.47
C THR A 332 50.93 6.65 -4.66
N MET A 333 51.21 7.95 -4.46
CA MET A 333 52.47 8.72 -4.43
C MET A 333 52.27 10.07 -3.69
N ALA A 334 53.31 10.50 -2.95
CA ALA A 334 53.74 11.87 -2.57
C ALA A 334 52.73 12.87 -1.94
N ILE A 335 52.85 13.22 -0.65
CA ILE A 335 53.63 14.38 -0.09
C ILE A 335 53.13 15.72 -0.68
N VAL A 336 52.52 16.66 0.08
CA VAL A 336 53.21 17.69 0.88
C VAL A 336 52.30 18.22 2.02
N ASN A 337 52.91 18.34 3.20
CA ASN A 337 52.46 18.96 4.44
C ASN A 337 52.60 20.50 4.41
N LYS A 338 51.72 21.23 5.14
CA LYS A 338 51.83 22.60 5.75
C LYS A 338 50.54 23.40 5.48
N GLY A 339 49.89 24.11 6.41
CA GLY A 339 50.13 24.46 7.81
C GLY A 339 48.87 25.23 8.29
N PHE A 340 48.45 25.06 9.54
CA PHE A 340 48.75 25.98 10.65
C PHE A 340 47.88 27.25 10.71
N TRP A 341 46.88 27.21 11.60
CA TRP A 341 46.44 28.25 12.55
C TRP A 341 46.42 29.75 12.17
N HIS A 342 45.28 30.39 12.54
CA HIS A 342 44.95 31.83 12.70
C HIS A 342 43.97 32.32 11.61
N LYS A 343 42.92 33.10 11.89
CA LYS A 343 42.58 33.94 13.05
C LYS A 343 41.08 34.29 12.98
N ILE A 344 40.41 34.28 14.12
CA ILE A 344 39.18 35.05 14.36
C ILE A 344 39.53 36.55 14.28
N LYS A 345 38.76 37.33 13.52
CA LYS A 345 38.35 38.73 13.80
C LYS A 345 37.56 39.31 12.63
N GLY A 346 36.39 39.89 12.92
CA GLY A 346 35.77 40.87 12.03
C GLY A 346 34.24 40.96 12.07
N LEU A 347 33.67 41.23 13.25
CA LEU A 347 32.34 41.85 13.36
C LEU A 347 32.47 43.36 13.11
N PHE A 348 31.45 43.93 12.47
CA PHE A 348 31.18 45.36 12.20
C PHE A 348 31.92 46.03 11.03
N LYS A 349 31.15 46.24 9.96
CA LYS A 349 30.80 47.60 9.55
C LYS A 349 29.32 47.69 9.26
#